data_AF-A0A1Y2JRW3-F1
#
_entry.id   AF-A0A1Y2JRW3-F1
#
_cell.length_a   1.000
_cell.length_b   1.000
_cell.length_c   1.000
_cell.angle_alpha   90.00
_cell.angle_beta   90.00
_cell.angle_gamma   90.00
#
_symmetry.space_group_name_H-M   'P 1'
#
loop_
_entity.id
_entity.type
_entity.pdbx_description
1 polymer ?
#
loop_
_entity_poly.entity_id
_entity_poly.type
_entity_poly.pdbx_seq_one_letter_code
_entity_poly.pdbx_strand_id
1 'polypeptide(L)'
;MVGEKQAYKLTVAGPGHNFEREIDEALASQIISLTMTGKMSAEPAAFRAGDTGGGSGSHTNPNGSTPKVGGSLASYIKAKKAEKNQVRRFLVTAYWLSGRTTEALTASVVTKALLDNHQKRLANSADCLNKNVSKGFCEKTKGGAFFITPEGLEAIESAPAE
;
A
#
# COMPACT_ATOMS: atom_id res chain seq x y z
N MET A 1 -31.25 -31.34 1.38
CA MET A 1 -30.72 -31.11 0.03
C MET A 1 -29.59 -30.11 0.17
N VAL A 2 -28.33 -30.57 0.12
CA VAL A 2 -27.15 -29.72 0.26
C VAL A 2 -26.88 -29.14 -1.13
N GLY A 3 -27.22 -27.87 -1.34
CA GLY A 3 -27.01 -27.18 -2.60
C GLY A 3 -25.52 -27.12 -2.94
N GLU A 4 -25.17 -27.52 -4.17
CA GLU A 4 -23.85 -27.33 -4.75
C GLU A 4 -23.43 -25.87 -4.58
N LYS A 5 -22.33 -25.63 -3.85
CA LYS A 5 -21.69 -24.31 -3.78
C LYS A 5 -21.12 -24.02 -5.15
N GLN A 6 -21.82 -23.24 -5.95
CA GLN A 6 -21.33 -22.77 -7.24
C GLN A 6 -20.06 -21.94 -7.01
N ALA A 7 -18.93 -22.44 -7.48
CA ALA A 7 -17.66 -21.72 -7.44
C ALA A 7 -17.65 -20.70 -8.58
N TYR A 8 -17.72 -19.41 -8.25
CA TYR A 8 -17.67 -18.35 -9.25
C TYR A 8 -16.22 -18.03 -9.59
N LYS A 9 -15.95 -17.81 -10.88
CA LYS A 9 -14.60 -17.56 -11.39
C LYS A 9 -14.55 -16.19 -12.07
N LEU A 10 -13.76 -15.27 -11.51
CA LEU A 10 -13.55 -13.94 -12.06
C LEU A 10 -12.31 -13.97 -12.97
N THR A 11 -12.50 -13.58 -14.22
CA THR A 11 -11.41 -13.38 -15.18
C THR A 11 -11.45 -11.93 -15.64
N VAL A 12 -10.31 -11.23 -15.50
CA VAL A 12 -10.18 -9.85 -15.99
C VAL A 12 -9.03 -9.81 -16.99
N ALA A 13 -9.37 -9.45 -18.22
CA ALA A 13 -8.43 -9.35 -19.33
C ALA A 13 -8.45 -7.93 -19.92
N GLY A 14 -7.28 -7.31 -20.02
CA GLY A 14 -7.06 -6.00 -20.63
C GLY A 14 -5.57 -5.77 -20.95
N PRO A 15 -5.21 -4.69 -21.66
CA PRO A 15 -3.82 -4.40 -22.01
C PRO A 15 -2.96 -4.28 -20.74
N GLY A 16 -2.05 -5.25 -20.53
CA GLY A 16 -1.17 -5.30 -19.36
C GLY A 16 -1.78 -5.93 -18.09
N HIS A 17 -3.03 -6.41 -18.13
CA HIS A 17 -3.68 -7.06 -17.00
C HIS A 17 -4.38 -8.34 -17.43
N ASN A 18 -3.89 -9.48 -16.95
CA ASN A 18 -4.57 -10.75 -17.03
C ASN A 18 -4.52 -11.41 -15.65
N PHE A 19 -5.67 -11.50 -14.98
CA PHE A 19 -5.76 -12.20 -13.71
C PHE A 19 -7.05 -13.00 -13.61
N GLU A 20 -6.93 -14.14 -12.92
CA GLU A 20 -7.97 -15.12 -12.76
C GLU A 20 -8.06 -15.49 -11.28
N ARG A 21 -9.26 -15.46 -10.70
CA ARG A 21 -9.47 -15.76 -9.27
C ARG A 21 -10.84 -16.37 -9.03
N GLU A 22 -10.88 -17.38 -8.16
CA GLU A 22 -12.13 -17.90 -7.60
C GLU A 22 -12.69 -16.93 -6.55
N ILE A 23 -13.97 -16.59 -6.68
CA ILE A 23 -14.66 -15.63 -5.82
C ILE A 23 -15.92 -16.26 -5.24
N ASP A 24 -16.36 -15.74 -4.11
CA ASP A 24 -17.63 -16.13 -3.51
C ASP A 24 -18.82 -15.44 -4.20
N GLU A 25 -20.02 -15.97 -3.95
CA GLU A 25 -21.28 -15.54 -4.56
C GLU A 25 -21.66 -14.08 -4.25
N ALA A 26 -21.34 -13.59 -3.05
CA ALA A 26 -21.67 -12.21 -2.66
C ALA A 26 -20.81 -11.21 -3.44
N LEU A 27 -19.52 -11.52 -3.61
CA LEU A 27 -18.60 -10.73 -4.42
C LEU A 27 -18.96 -10.77 -5.91
N ALA A 28 -19.37 -11.93 -6.43
CA ALA A 28 -19.85 -12.07 -7.80
C ALA A 28 -21.09 -11.18 -8.05
N SER A 29 -22.05 -11.19 -7.13
CA SER A 29 -23.28 -10.40 -7.22
C SER A 29 -23.01 -8.89 -7.23
N GLN A 30 -22.04 -8.44 -6.43
CA GLN A 30 -21.63 -7.02 -6.41
C GLN A 30 -20.95 -6.60 -7.71
N ILE A 31 -20.06 -7.42 -8.27
CA ILE A 31 -19.38 -7.12 -9.54
C ILE A 31 -20.41 -7.03 -10.66
N ILE A 32 -21.33 -8.00 -10.75
CA ILE A 32 -22.39 -8.00 -11.77
C ILE A 32 -23.27 -6.75 -11.65
N SER A 33 -23.66 -6.38 -10.44
CA SER A 33 -24.47 -5.17 -10.19
C SER A 33 -23.74 -3.90 -10.61
N LEU A 34 -22.43 -3.82 -10.31
CA LEU A 34 -21.58 -2.69 -10.68
C LEU A 34 -21.43 -2.57 -12.21
N THR A 35 -21.16 -3.68 -12.90
CA THR A 35 -21.00 -3.70 -14.36
C THR A 35 -22.30 -3.39 -15.10
N MET A 36 -23.44 -3.88 -14.61
CA MET A 36 -24.74 -3.72 -15.30
C MET A 36 -25.42 -2.38 -15.01
N THR A 37 -25.25 -1.82 -13.81
CA THR A 37 -26.04 -0.65 -13.38
C THR A 37 -25.22 0.63 -13.30
N GLY A 38 -23.89 0.55 -13.28
CA GLY A 38 -22.99 1.72 -13.29
C GLY A 38 -23.17 2.71 -12.12
N LYS A 39 -24.00 2.39 -11.12
CA LYS A 39 -24.29 3.24 -9.96
C LYS A 39 -23.93 2.51 -8.68
N MET A 40 -22.97 3.07 -7.93
CA MET A 40 -22.90 2.84 -6.49
C MET A 40 -24.01 3.67 -5.85
N SER A 41 -25.08 3.03 -5.36
CA SER A 41 -26.06 3.73 -4.52
C SER A 41 -25.42 4.07 -3.18
N ALA A 42 -24.85 5.27 -3.09
CA ALA A 42 -24.78 6.01 -1.84
C ALA A 42 -26.12 6.74 -1.70
N GLU A 43 -26.91 6.39 -0.69
CA GLU A 43 -28.04 7.24 -0.30
C GLU A 43 -27.64 8.23 0.82
N PRO A 44 -28.27 9.41 0.85
CA PRO A 44 -27.81 10.56 1.62
C PRO A 44 -28.59 10.74 2.92
N ALA A 45 -27.89 11.01 4.02
CA ALA A 45 -28.52 11.49 5.25
C ALA A 45 -28.18 12.98 5.47
N ALA A 46 -29.15 13.81 5.09
CA ALA A 46 -29.51 15.11 5.65
C ALA A 46 -28.39 16.09 6.06
N PHE A 47 -28.20 17.08 5.18
CA PHE A 47 -27.60 18.38 5.46
C PHE A 47 -28.44 19.10 6.54
N ARG A 48 -27.92 19.24 7.76
CA ARG A 48 -28.38 20.26 8.72
C ARG A 48 -27.31 21.33 8.86
N ALA A 49 -27.64 22.51 8.36
CA ALA A 49 -26.92 23.74 8.61
C ALA A 49 -26.97 24.08 10.11
N GLY A 50 -25.82 24.43 10.68
CA GLY A 50 -25.68 24.86 12.07
C GLY A 50 -24.22 25.18 12.40
N ASP A 51 -23.86 26.45 12.16
CA ASP A 51 -23.21 27.32 13.14
C ASP A 51 -21.84 26.92 13.79
N THR A 52 -20.84 27.75 13.46
CA THR A 52 -19.75 28.25 14.33
C THR A 52 -18.57 27.35 14.73
N GLY A 53 -17.36 27.89 14.51
CA GLY A 53 -16.20 27.71 15.40
C GLY A 53 -15.07 26.82 14.89
N GLY A 54 -13.86 27.36 14.83
CA GLY A 54 -12.66 26.68 14.34
C GLY A 54 -12.07 25.62 15.26
N GLY A 55 -11.11 24.86 14.73
CA GLY A 55 -10.32 23.91 15.50
C GLY A 55 -9.66 22.84 14.62
N SER A 56 -8.34 22.84 14.62
CA SER A 56 -7.47 21.76 14.17
C SER A 56 -7.97 20.38 14.62
N GLY A 57 -8.08 19.42 13.70
CA GLY A 57 -8.58 18.08 14.02
C GLY A 57 -8.32 17.05 12.92
N SER A 58 -7.52 16.05 13.28
CA SER A 58 -7.10 14.89 12.49
C SER A 58 -8.27 14.07 11.93
N HIS A 59 -8.33 13.88 10.60
CA HIS A 59 -9.18 12.85 10.00
C HIS A 59 -8.50 11.49 10.11
N THR A 60 -8.95 10.70 11.10
CA THR A 60 -8.80 9.23 11.08
C THR A 60 -10.08 8.64 10.51
N ASN A 61 -9.96 7.81 9.47
CA ASN A 61 -11.07 7.00 8.97
C ASN A 61 -10.67 5.53 9.14
N PRO A 62 -11.39 4.72 9.94
CA PRO A 62 -11.12 3.31 10.07
C PRO A 62 -12.02 2.55 9.08
N ASN A 63 -11.45 2.01 8.01
CA ASN A 63 -12.14 0.95 7.27
C ASN A 63 -11.14 0.02 6.59
N GLY A 64 -11.20 -1.26 6.96
CA GLY A 64 -10.28 -2.30 6.53
C GLY A 64 -10.52 -2.70 5.08
N SER A 65 -9.43 -2.79 4.30
CA SER A 65 -9.35 -3.53 3.03
C SER A 65 -7.91 -3.46 2.50
N THR A 66 -7.01 -4.33 3.00
CA THR A 66 -5.61 -4.53 2.56
C THR A 66 -4.71 -3.28 2.60
N PRO A 67 -3.38 -3.37 2.84
CA PRO A 67 -2.53 -2.19 2.90
C PRO A 67 -2.24 -1.68 1.48
N LYS A 68 -3.27 -1.18 0.79
CA LYS A 68 -3.07 -0.22 -0.30
C LYS A 68 -2.36 0.92 0.37
N VAL A 69 -1.07 1.06 0.08
CA VAL A 69 -0.23 2.12 0.63
C VAL A 69 -0.78 3.46 0.11
N GLY A 70 -1.85 3.96 0.69
CA GLY A 70 -2.58 5.16 0.28
C GLY A 70 -2.07 6.38 1.03
N GLY A 71 -2.02 7.52 0.35
CA GLY A 71 -1.54 8.78 0.91
C GLY A 71 -0.12 9.17 0.50
N SER A 72 0.30 10.35 0.95
CA SER A 72 1.64 10.89 0.68
C SER A 72 2.72 10.04 1.35
N LEU A 73 3.92 10.01 0.75
CA LEU A 73 5.07 9.30 1.33
C LEU A 73 5.36 9.79 2.77
N ALA A 74 5.17 11.09 3.03
CA ALA A 74 5.31 11.68 4.36
C ALA A 74 4.39 11.02 5.40
N SER A 75 3.08 10.91 5.09
CA SER A 75 2.11 10.29 5.99
C SER A 75 2.43 8.81 6.21
N TYR A 76 2.92 8.11 5.19
CA TYR A 76 3.29 6.71 5.30
C TYR A 76 4.54 6.50 6.17
N ILE A 77 5.59 7.31 5.98
CA ILE A 77 6.79 7.28 6.82
C ILE A 77 6.46 7.59 8.28
N LYS A 78 5.56 8.55 8.52
CA LYS A 78 5.06 8.90 9.87
C LYS A 78 4.28 7.76 10.51
N ALA A 79 3.32 7.18 9.78
CA ALA A 79 2.50 6.06 10.26
C ALA A 79 3.37 4.87 10.67
N LYS A 80 4.47 4.64 9.96
CA LYS A 80 5.42 3.55 10.23
C LYS A 80 6.59 3.95 11.15
N LYS A 81 6.54 5.13 11.79
CA LYS A 81 7.57 5.67 12.71
C LYS A 81 8.99 5.60 12.12
N ALA A 82 9.14 5.80 10.81
CA ALA A 82 10.42 5.66 10.10
C ALA A 82 11.18 6.99 9.90
N GLU A 83 10.73 8.08 10.51
CA GLU A 83 11.31 9.43 10.35
C GLU A 83 12.67 9.61 11.00
N LYS A 84 12.99 8.85 12.05
CA LYS A 84 14.25 8.97 12.80
C LYS A 84 15.31 7.99 12.31
N ASN A 85 14.90 6.80 11.88
CA ASN A 85 15.80 5.74 11.45
C ASN A 85 15.93 5.71 9.92
N GLN A 86 17.11 6.07 9.39
CA GLN A 86 17.36 6.10 7.94
C GLN A 86 17.17 4.72 7.27
N VAL A 87 17.60 3.64 7.93
CA VAL A 87 17.50 2.26 7.42
C VAL A 87 16.03 1.86 7.29
N ARG A 88 15.21 2.21 8.29
CA ARG A 88 13.77 1.95 8.25
C ARG A 88 13.04 2.83 7.25
N ARG A 89 13.44 4.11 7.12
CA ARG A 89 12.89 5.01 6.09
C ARG A 89 13.08 4.42 4.71
N PHE A 90 14.28 3.92 4.42
CA PHE A 90 14.59 3.25 3.17
C PHE A 90 13.63 2.07 2.91
N LEU A 91 13.45 1.19 3.89
CA LEU A 91 12.59 0.01 3.77
C LEU A 91 11.12 0.39 3.52
N VAL A 92 10.59 1.32 4.32
CA VAL A 92 9.21 1.81 4.20
C VAL A 92 8.98 2.51 2.86
N THR A 93 9.94 3.30 2.39
CA THR A 93 9.85 3.94 1.07
C THR A 93 9.93 2.91 -0.07
N ALA A 94 10.80 1.90 0.04
CA ALA A 94 10.89 0.84 -0.95
C ALA A 94 9.56 0.07 -1.09
N TYR A 95 8.88 -0.20 0.03
CA TYR A 95 7.57 -0.85 0.00
C TYR A 95 6.47 0.07 -0.53
N TRP A 96 6.52 1.35 -0.18
CA TRP A 96 5.62 2.34 -0.75
C TRP A 96 5.75 2.45 -2.28
N LEU A 97 6.98 2.27 -2.79
CA LEU A 97 7.29 2.24 -4.22
C LEU A 97 6.87 0.92 -4.88
N SER A 98 7.05 -0.23 -4.22
CA SER A 98 6.70 -1.53 -4.83
C SER A 98 5.23 -1.63 -5.22
N GLY A 99 4.34 -0.92 -4.51
CA GLY A 99 2.92 -0.82 -4.85
C GLY A 99 2.56 0.25 -5.90
N ARG A 100 3.53 1.00 -6.43
CA ARG A 100 3.33 2.14 -7.34
C ARG A 100 4.13 2.07 -8.63
N THR A 101 5.32 1.49 -8.57
CA THR A 101 6.19 1.32 -9.73
C THR A 101 6.30 -0.14 -10.11
N THR A 102 6.29 -0.40 -11.41
CA THR A 102 6.67 -1.70 -11.99
C THR A 102 8.17 -1.80 -12.24
N GLU A 103 8.92 -0.72 -11.98
CA GLU A 103 10.38 -0.72 -12.12
C GLU A 103 11.06 -1.52 -11.00
N ALA A 104 12.22 -2.07 -11.33
CA ALA A 104 13.05 -2.77 -10.36
C ALA A 104 13.48 -1.83 -9.22
N LEU A 105 13.26 -2.25 -7.97
CA LEU A 105 13.66 -1.46 -6.81
C LEU A 105 15.19 -1.41 -6.74
N THR A 106 15.73 -0.21 -6.84
CA THR A 106 17.16 0.06 -6.66
C THR A 106 17.34 1.18 -5.64
N ALA A 107 18.53 1.25 -5.02
CA ALA A 107 18.81 2.31 -4.06
C ALA A 107 18.67 3.72 -4.68
N SER A 108 18.96 3.84 -5.98
CA SER A 108 18.78 5.06 -6.76
C SER A 108 17.31 5.45 -6.88
N VAL A 109 16.43 4.50 -7.22
CA VAL A 109 14.98 4.72 -7.34
C VAL A 109 14.38 5.13 -5.98
N VAL A 110 14.79 4.51 -4.88
CA VAL A 110 14.35 4.91 -3.52
C VAL A 110 14.78 6.34 -3.18
N THR A 111 16.02 6.69 -3.52
CA THR A 111 16.56 8.03 -3.26
C THR A 111 15.83 9.08 -4.09
N LYS A 112 15.56 8.77 -5.37
CA LYS A 112 14.79 9.61 -6.27
C LYS A 112 13.37 9.83 -5.75
N ALA A 113 12.69 8.78 -5.32
CA ALA A 113 11.35 8.90 -4.73
C ALA A 113 11.31 9.77 -3.48
N LEU A 114 12.33 9.66 -2.61
CA LEU A 114 12.45 10.56 -1.44
C LEU A 114 12.61 12.02 -1.88
N LEU A 115 13.40 12.28 -2.91
CA LEU A 115 13.61 13.62 -3.45
C LEU A 115 12.32 14.18 -4.07
N ASP A 116 11.67 13.40 -4.94
CA ASP A 116 10.45 13.77 -5.66
C ASP A 116 9.28 14.04 -4.70
N ASN A 117 9.28 13.41 -3.53
CA ASN A 117 8.27 13.62 -2.49
C ASN A 117 8.72 14.60 -1.40
N HIS A 118 9.79 15.36 -1.61
CA HIS A 118 10.34 16.35 -0.67
C HIS A 118 10.60 15.78 0.74
N GLN A 119 11.03 14.52 0.82
CA GLN A 119 11.38 13.84 2.07
C GLN A 119 12.86 14.01 2.41
N LYS A 120 13.19 13.79 3.68
CA LYS A 120 14.58 13.84 4.15
C LYS A 120 15.44 12.81 3.40
N ARG A 121 16.50 13.29 2.77
CA ARG A 121 17.48 12.46 2.04
C ARG A 121 18.15 11.48 2.99
N LEU A 122 18.51 10.32 2.44
CA LEU A 122 19.34 9.33 3.11
C LEU A 122 20.80 9.80 3.07
N ALA A 123 21.56 9.57 4.14
CA ALA A 123 22.99 9.89 4.14
C ALA A 123 23.75 8.96 3.19
N ASN A 124 23.41 7.66 3.22
CA ASN A 124 23.98 6.67 2.31
C ASN A 124 22.95 5.57 2.02
N SER A 125 22.35 5.63 0.83
CA SER A 125 21.30 4.71 0.41
C SER A 125 21.81 3.27 0.23
N ALA A 126 23.07 3.10 -0.19
CA ALA A 126 23.69 1.79 -0.35
C ALA A 126 23.97 1.14 1.01
N ASP A 127 24.45 1.91 1.99
CA ASP A 127 24.60 1.45 3.38
C ASP A 127 23.25 1.06 4.00
N CYS A 128 22.19 1.85 3.77
CA CYS A 128 20.84 1.51 4.22
C CYS A 128 20.34 0.21 3.61
N LEU A 129 20.58 -0.02 2.31
CA LEU A 129 20.24 -1.28 1.66
C LEU A 129 21.03 -2.44 2.28
N ASN A 130 22.36 -2.31 2.42
CA ASN A 130 23.19 -3.36 3.02
C ASN A 130 22.72 -3.73 4.43
N LYS A 131 22.39 -2.74 5.27
CA LYS A 131 21.85 -2.97 6.61
C LYS A 131 20.50 -3.68 6.60
N ASN A 132 19.61 -3.36 5.65
CA ASN A 132 18.35 -4.08 5.50
C ASN A 132 18.57 -5.52 5.00
N VAL A 133 19.56 -5.73 4.14
CA VAL A 133 19.94 -7.07 3.66
C VAL A 133 20.53 -7.90 4.80
N SER A 134 21.44 -7.34 5.60
CA SER A 134 22.01 -8.03 6.78
C SER A 134 20.97 -8.39 7.83
N LYS A 135 19.84 -7.66 7.88
CA LYS A 135 18.71 -7.96 8.76
C LYS A 135 17.70 -8.94 8.17
N GLY A 136 17.88 -9.37 6.93
CA GLY A 136 16.93 -10.22 6.23
C GLY A 136 15.64 -9.52 5.80
N PHE A 137 15.61 -8.17 5.77
CA PHE A 137 14.43 -7.40 5.33
C PHE A 137 14.41 -7.12 3.83
N CYS A 138 15.58 -7.18 3.19
CA CYS A 138 15.74 -7.00 1.76
C CYS A 138 16.64 -8.11 1.21
N GLU A 139 16.40 -8.51 -0.02
CA GLU A 139 17.29 -9.42 -0.74
C GLU A 139 17.68 -8.81 -2.08
N LYS A 140 18.96 -8.89 -2.44
CA LYS A 140 19.48 -8.35 -3.69
C LYS A 140 19.32 -9.38 -4.81
N THR A 141 18.77 -8.94 -5.93
CA THR A 141 18.65 -9.73 -7.15
C THR A 141 19.90 -9.55 -8.03
N LYS A 142 20.12 -10.50 -8.94
CA LYS A 142 21.10 -10.34 -10.02
C LYS A 142 20.79 -9.06 -10.81
N GLY A 143 21.77 -8.17 -10.97
CA GLY A 143 21.61 -6.88 -11.67
C GLY A 143 21.50 -5.64 -10.77
N GLY A 144 21.68 -5.76 -9.46
CA GLY A 144 21.74 -4.60 -8.54
C GLY A 144 20.38 -4.06 -8.09
N ALA A 145 19.30 -4.69 -8.53
CA ALA A 145 17.97 -4.54 -7.96
C ALA A 145 17.85 -5.31 -6.63
N PHE A 146 16.81 -5.02 -5.86
CA PHE A 146 16.46 -5.76 -4.66
C PHE A 146 14.94 -5.93 -4.56
N PHE A 147 14.49 -6.84 -3.72
CA PHE A 147 13.09 -6.96 -3.31
C PHE A 147 13.00 -6.99 -1.79
N ILE A 148 11.79 -6.79 -1.28
CA ILE A 148 11.49 -6.82 0.14
C ILE A 148 11.02 -8.23 0.46
N THR A 149 11.64 -8.84 1.47
CA THR A 149 11.30 -10.19 1.94
C THR A 149 10.05 -10.15 2.82
N PRO A 150 9.38 -11.28 3.07
CA PRO A 150 8.26 -11.36 4.01
C PRO A 150 8.58 -10.75 5.37
N GLU A 151 9.79 -11.00 5.89
CA GLU A 151 10.26 -10.47 7.18
C GLU A 151 10.39 -8.94 7.15
N GLY A 152 10.80 -8.39 6.00
CA GLY A 152 10.82 -6.94 5.77
C GLY A 152 9.42 -6.32 5.76
N LEU A 153 8.43 -7.04 5.20
CA LEU A 153 7.02 -6.63 5.24
C LEU A 153 6.48 -6.65 6.66
N GLU A 154 6.74 -7.72 7.41
CA GLU A 154 6.39 -7.81 8.83
C GLU A 154 7.04 -6.69 9.64
N ALA A 155 8.30 -6.33 9.36
CA ALA A 155 8.97 -5.21 10.03
C ALA A 155 8.34 -3.83 9.72
N ILE A 156 7.65 -3.70 8.58
CA ILE A 156 6.87 -2.51 8.22
C ILE A 156 5.47 -2.56 8.86
N GLU A 157 4.83 -3.73 8.89
CA GLU A 157 3.48 -3.91 9.43
C GLU A 157 3.43 -3.89 10.95
N SER A 158 4.41 -4.52 11.59
CA SER A 158 4.70 -4.39 13.02
C SER A 158 5.19 -2.96 13.28
N ALA A 159 4.23 -2.07 13.55
CA ALA A 159 4.52 -0.79 14.17
C ALA A 159 5.43 -1.06 15.39
N PRO A 160 6.53 -0.31 15.59
CA PRO A 160 7.37 -0.57 16.73
C PRO A 160 6.54 -0.30 18.00
N ALA A 161 6.44 -1.34 18.83
CA ALA A 161 6.16 -1.20 20.24
C ALA A 161 7.39 -0.54 20.88
N GLU A 162 7.49 0.77 20.73
CA GLU A 162 8.31 1.68 21.53
C GLU A 162 7.61 3.04 21.57
#